data_AF-A0A257HPL0-F1
#
_entry.id   AF-A0A257HPL0-F1
#
_cell.length_a   1.000
_cell.length_b   1.000
_cell.length_c   1.000
_cell.angle_alpha   90.00
_cell.angle_beta   90.00
_cell.angle_gamma   90.00
#
_symmetry.space_group_name_H-M   'P 1'
#
loop_
_entity.id
_entity.type
_entity.pdbx_description
1 polymer ?
#
loop_
_entity_poly.entity_id
_entity_poly.type
_entity_poly.pdbx_seq_one_letter_code
_entity_poly.pdbx_strand_id
1 'polypeptide(L)'
;MTEVRKALWALISIWAILWAGPALAQSANLDPAGSGVILGAVNWVQGTLLGAVATAVAVIAVAGCGFMMLTGRMNWRHGGMVILGCFILFGSAAIVGGIRSAAQGF
;
A
#
# COMPACT_ATOMS: atom_id res chain seq x y z
N MET A 1 7.00 -40.81 30.05
CA MET A 1 7.52 -39.61 29.33
C MET A 1 7.20 -39.61 27.81
N THR A 2 6.76 -40.72 27.22
CA THR A 2 6.42 -40.79 25.78
C THR A 2 5.07 -40.17 25.42
N GLU A 3 4.06 -40.34 26.29
CA GLU A 3 2.69 -39.87 26.02
C GLU A 3 2.55 -38.35 26.13
N VAL A 4 3.27 -37.72 27.06
CA VAL A 4 3.35 -36.25 27.19
C VAL A 4 3.94 -35.63 25.93
N ARG A 5 4.97 -36.27 25.34
CA ARG A 5 5.58 -35.83 24.09
C ARG A 5 4.58 -35.92 22.93
N LYS A 6 3.84 -37.03 22.82
CA LYS A 6 2.78 -37.20 21.80
C LYS A 6 1.66 -36.15 21.94
N ALA A 7 1.21 -35.89 23.16
CA ALA A 7 0.20 -34.87 23.44
C ALA A 7 0.68 -33.45 23.07
N LEU A 8 1.95 -33.13 23.35
CA LEU A 8 2.56 -31.86 22.95
C LEU A 8 2.60 -31.71 21.41
N TRP A 9 3.02 -32.75 20.68
CA TRP A 9 3.02 -32.72 19.21
C TRP A 9 1.61 -32.62 18.60
N ALA A 10 0.61 -33.26 19.23
CA ALA A 10 -0.79 -33.15 18.82
C ALA A 10 -1.35 -31.73 19.04
N LEU A 11 -1.03 -31.11 20.18
CA LEU A 11 -1.43 -29.72 20.45
C LEU A 11 -0.76 -28.73 19.49
N ILE A 12 0.52 -28.92 19.18
CA ILE A 12 1.25 -28.08 18.22
C ILE A 12 0.62 -28.17 16.82
N SER A 13 0.23 -29.36 16.38
CA SER A 13 -0.41 -29.54 15.07
C SER A 13 -1.81 -28.92 15.00
N ILE A 14 -2.60 -29.01 16.08
CA ILE A 14 -3.89 -28.32 16.19
C ILE A 14 -3.70 -26.80 16.17
N TRP A 15 -2.71 -26.27 16.90
CA TRP A 15 -2.36 -24.86 16.88
C TRP A 15 -1.89 -24.38 15.50
N ALA A 16 -1.13 -25.20 14.78
CA ALA A 16 -0.66 -24.88 13.43
C ALA A 16 -1.82 -24.77 12.42
N ILE A 17 -2.85 -25.61 12.55
CA ILE A 17 -4.06 -25.54 11.70
C ILE A 17 -4.84 -24.26 12.00
N LEU A 18 -4.94 -23.85 13.27
CA LEU A 18 -5.62 -22.61 13.68
C LEU A 18 -4.87 -21.34 13.23
N TRP A 19 -3.55 -21.42 13.04
CA TRP A 19 -2.71 -20.32 12.53
C TRP A 19 -2.56 -20.32 10.99
N ALA A 20 -3.09 -21.34 10.31
CA ALA A 20 -3.06 -21.47 8.85
C ALA A 20 -4.09 -20.58 8.11
N GLY A 21 -4.55 -19.51 8.75
CA GLY A 21 -5.44 -18.49 8.17
C GLY A 21 -5.05 -17.99 6.77
N PRO A 22 -3.76 -17.68 6.47
CA PRO A 22 -3.39 -17.23 5.13
C PRO A 22 -3.38 -18.35 4.09
N ALA A 23 -3.21 -19.61 4.49
CA ALA A 23 -3.20 -20.75 3.56
C ALA A 23 -4.61 -21.14 3.08
N LEU A 24 -5.62 -21.03 3.96
CA LEU A 24 -7.03 -21.24 3.61
C LEU A 24 -7.62 -20.11 2.74
N ALA A 25 -7.06 -18.90 2.83
CA ALA A 25 -7.41 -17.79 1.93
C ALA A 25 -6.89 -18.00 0.49
N GLN A 26 -5.84 -18.82 0.31
CA GLN A 26 -5.23 -19.10 -0.99
C GLN A 26 -6.00 -20.14 -1.81
N SER A 27 -6.85 -20.95 -1.17
CA SER A 27 -7.66 -21.99 -1.83
C SER A 27 -8.95 -21.47 -2.49
N ALA A 28 -9.31 -20.20 -2.32
CA ALA A 28 -10.52 -19.61 -2.87
C ALA A 28 -10.26 -18.68 -4.08
N ASN A 29 -9.07 -18.70 -4.67
CA ASN A 29 -8.84 -18.00 -5.93
C ASN A 29 -9.38 -18.82 -7.10
N LEU A 30 -10.71 -18.91 -7.19
CA LEU A 30 -11.48 -19.40 -8.35
C LEU A 30 -11.43 -18.36 -9.49
N ASP A 31 -10.25 -17.81 -9.76
CA ASP A 31 -10.07 -16.87 -10.84
C ASP A 31 -10.16 -17.63 -12.17
N PRO A 32 -10.94 -17.15 -13.16
CA PRO A 32 -10.99 -17.74 -14.49
C PRO A 32 -9.57 -17.94 -15.03
N ALA A 33 -9.30 -19.07 -15.68
CA ALA A 33 -7.98 -19.39 -16.23
C ALA A 33 -7.43 -18.22 -17.06
N GLY A 34 -6.33 -17.60 -16.61
CA GLY A 34 -5.74 -16.40 -17.21
C GLY A 34 -5.90 -15.10 -16.41
N SER A 35 -6.80 -15.04 -15.43
CA SER A 35 -7.00 -13.85 -14.59
C SER A 35 -5.79 -13.53 -13.72
N GLY A 36 -5.01 -14.52 -13.27
CA GLY A 36 -3.79 -14.29 -12.50
C GLY A 36 -2.72 -13.45 -13.21
N VAL A 37 -2.63 -13.54 -14.55
CA VAL A 37 -1.68 -12.73 -15.34
C VAL A 37 -2.20 -11.30 -15.51
N ILE A 38 -3.49 -11.14 -15.77
CA ILE A 38 -4.12 -9.82 -15.92
C ILE A 38 -4.12 -9.08 -14.58
N LEU A 39 -4.50 -9.76 -13.49
CA LEU A 39 -4.47 -9.21 -12.14
C LEU A 39 -3.03 -8.87 -11.71
N GLY A 40 -2.05 -9.68 -12.10
CA GLY A 40 -0.63 -9.37 -11.91
C GLY A 40 -0.19 -8.12 -12.69
N ALA A 41 -0.60 -8.00 -13.95
CA ALA A 41 -0.33 -6.82 -14.77
C ALA A 41 -0.99 -5.55 -14.21
N VAL A 42 -2.25 -5.63 -13.78
CA VAL A 42 -2.97 -4.52 -13.14
C VAL A 42 -2.31 -4.13 -11.83
N ASN A 43 -1.88 -5.09 -10.99
CA ASN A 43 -1.14 -4.78 -9.76
C ASN A 43 0.22 -4.14 -10.04
N TRP A 44 0.93 -4.54 -11.11
CA TRP A 44 2.17 -3.88 -11.51
C TRP A 44 1.94 -2.45 -11.99
N VAL A 45 0.94 -2.21 -12.84
CA VAL A 45 0.55 -0.86 -13.28
C VAL A 45 0.12 -0.02 -12.08
N GLN A 46 -0.68 -0.57 -11.18
CA GLN A 46 -1.10 0.10 -9.96
C GLN A 46 0.09 0.44 -9.06
N GLY A 47 1.03 -0.47 -8.85
CA GLY A 47 2.22 -0.24 -8.04
C GLY A 47 3.17 0.81 -8.63
N THR A 48 3.33 0.81 -9.95
CA THR A 48 4.14 1.83 -10.63
C THR A 48 3.48 3.22 -10.59
N LEU A 49 2.19 3.31 -10.87
CA LEU A 49 1.43 4.57 -10.87
C LEU A 49 1.24 5.16 -9.47
N LEU A 50 0.95 4.32 -8.45
CA LEU A 50 0.74 4.77 -7.08
C LEU A 50 2.04 4.98 -6.29
N GLY A 51 3.14 4.31 -6.68
CA GLY A 51 4.39 4.30 -5.91
C GLY A 51 5.52 5.11 -6.56
N ALA A 52 6.19 4.52 -7.54
CA ALA A 52 7.43 5.08 -8.09
C ALA A 52 7.20 6.33 -8.96
N VAL A 53 6.14 6.33 -9.78
CA VAL A 53 5.84 7.47 -10.65
C VAL A 53 5.34 8.66 -9.83
N ALA A 54 4.46 8.41 -8.85
CA ALA A 54 3.92 9.45 -7.98
C ALA A 54 5.02 10.18 -7.19
N THR A 55 5.97 9.43 -6.62
CA THR A 55 7.11 10.00 -5.91
C THR A 55 8.03 10.79 -6.83
N ALA A 56 8.32 10.29 -8.03
CA ALA A 56 9.15 10.99 -9.01
C ALA A 56 8.55 12.35 -9.43
N VAL A 57 7.25 12.40 -9.72
CA VAL A 57 6.55 13.66 -10.08
C VAL A 57 6.61 14.67 -8.94
N ALA A 58 6.38 14.22 -7.70
CA ALA A 58 6.47 15.08 -6.53
C ALA A 58 7.89 15.67 -6.36
N VAL A 59 8.93 14.85 -6.55
CA VAL A 59 10.33 15.29 -6.46
C VAL A 59 10.68 16.30 -7.56
N ILE A 60 10.21 16.09 -8.79
CA ILE A 60 10.42 17.04 -9.90
C ILE A 60 9.78 18.39 -9.57
N ALA A 61 8.56 18.40 -9.03
CA ALA A 61 7.89 19.62 -8.62
C ALA A 61 8.65 20.36 -7.51
N VAL A 62 9.16 19.63 -6.51
CA VAL A 62 9.99 20.19 -5.43
C VAL A 62 11.31 20.75 -5.96
N ALA A 63 11.98 20.03 -6.87
CA ALA A 63 13.21 20.50 -7.50
C ALA A 63 12.97 21.76 -8.35
N GLY A 64 11.87 21.83 -9.10
CA GLY A 64 11.46 23.02 -9.84
C GLY A 64 11.19 24.21 -8.93
N CYS A 65 10.53 24.00 -7.79
CA CYS A 65 10.37 25.03 -6.75
C CYS A 65 11.73 25.53 -6.25
N GLY A 66 12.64 24.61 -5.91
CA GLY A 66 14.02 24.89 -5.50
C GLY A 66 14.79 25.75 -6.51
N PHE A 67 14.66 25.44 -7.80
CA PHE A 67 15.26 26.23 -8.87
C PHE A 67 14.68 27.65 -8.95
N MET A 68 13.37 27.79 -8.71
CA MET A 68 12.69 29.09 -8.64
C MET A 68 13.07 29.91 -7.39
N MET A 69 13.52 29.24 -6.31
CA MET A 69 14.06 29.90 -5.12
C MET A 69 15.40 30.59 -5.41
N LEU A 70 16.23 30.00 -6.28
CA LEU A 70 17.54 30.53 -6.66
C LEU A 70 17.45 31.75 -7.60
N THR A 71 16.31 31.98 -8.26
CA THR A 71 16.09 33.13 -9.15
C THR A 71 15.83 34.45 -8.39
N GLY A 72 15.90 34.45 -7.05
CA GLY A 72 16.01 35.65 -6.21
C GLY A 72 14.71 36.43 -5.97
N ARG A 73 13.59 36.03 -6.58
CA ARG A 73 12.28 36.72 -6.50
C ARG A 73 11.19 35.84 -5.85
N MET A 74 11.56 35.10 -4.82
CA MET A 74 10.73 34.05 -4.26
C MET A 74 9.36 34.54 -3.79
N ASN A 75 8.32 34.22 -4.57
CA ASN A 75 6.95 34.27 -4.12
C ASN A 75 6.72 33.10 -3.17
N TRP A 76 6.79 33.32 -1.85
CA TRP A 76 6.50 32.32 -0.80
C TRP A 76 5.21 31.52 -1.06
N ARG A 77 4.24 32.14 -1.75
CA ARG A 77 3.00 31.52 -2.23
C ARG A 77 3.22 30.27 -3.11
N HIS A 78 4.25 30.27 -3.95
CA HIS A 78 4.56 29.14 -4.83
C HIS A 78 5.11 27.95 -4.03
N GLY A 79 6.00 28.21 -3.05
CA GLY A 79 6.47 27.17 -2.13
C GLY A 79 5.32 26.55 -1.34
N GLY A 80 4.40 27.37 -0.82
CA GLY A 80 3.21 26.90 -0.12
C GLY A 80 2.30 26.00 -0.98
N MET A 81 2.05 26.37 -2.24
CA MET A 81 1.25 25.53 -3.14
C MET A 81 1.91 24.18 -3.46
N VAL A 82 3.24 24.15 -3.61
CA VAL A 82 3.96 22.89 -3.88
C VAL A 82 3.91 21.96 -2.67
N ILE A 83 4.08 22.48 -1.46
CA ILE A 83 3.96 21.69 -0.21
C ILE A 83 2.54 21.12 -0.07
N LEU A 84 1.52 21.94 -0.32
CA LEU A 84 0.12 21.50 -0.30
C LEU A 84 -0.15 20.41 -1.35
N GLY A 85 0.39 20.57 -2.56
CA GLY A 85 0.29 19.54 -3.60
C GLY A 85 0.94 18.22 -3.19
N CYS A 86 2.14 18.29 -2.59
CA CYS A 86 2.86 17.13 -2.07
C CYS A 86 2.05 16.38 -1.01
N PHE A 87 1.40 17.12 -0.10
CA PHE A 87 0.49 16.55 0.90
C PHE A 87 -0.69 15.80 0.26
N ILE A 88 -1.32 16.37 -0.78
CA ILE A 88 -2.46 15.72 -1.45
C ILE A 88 -2.00 14.46 -2.19
N LEU A 89 -0.87 14.49 -2.90
CA LEU A 89 -0.32 13.33 -3.62
C LEU A 89 -0.06 12.15 -2.67
N PHE A 90 0.73 12.36 -1.61
CA PHE A 90 1.13 11.30 -0.68
C PHE A 90 0.07 10.97 0.38
N GLY A 91 -0.75 11.94 0.78
CA GLY A 91 -1.81 11.77 1.77
C GLY A 91 -3.11 11.19 1.21
N SER A 92 -3.28 11.17 -0.13
CA SER A 92 -4.52 10.74 -0.79
C SER A 92 -5.02 9.37 -0.32
N ALA A 93 -4.14 8.36 -0.23
CA ALA A 93 -4.52 7.01 0.18
C ALA A 93 -5.05 6.94 1.62
N ALA A 94 -4.44 7.69 2.54
CA ALA A 94 -4.88 7.75 3.93
C ALA A 94 -6.22 8.49 4.07
N ILE A 95 -6.42 9.56 3.31
CA ILE A 95 -7.68 10.31 3.28
C ILE A 95 -8.81 9.42 2.73
N VAL A 96 -8.58 8.76 1.60
CA VAL A 96 -9.55 7.84 1.00
C VAL A 96 -9.82 6.65 1.91
N GLY A 97 -8.79 6.09 2.55
CA GLY A 97 -8.92 5.03 3.54
C GLY A 97 -9.81 5.45 4.71
N GLY A 98 -9.59 6.63 5.28
CA GLY A 98 -10.40 7.19 6.37
C GLY A 98 -11.86 7.43 5.98
N ILE A 99 -12.11 7.92 4.77
CA ILE A 99 -13.48 8.10 4.25
C ILE A 99 -14.16 6.75 4.06
N ARG A 100 -13.45 5.76 3.49
CA ARG A 100 -13.98 4.41 3.30
C ARG A 100 -14.31 3.73 4.63
N SER A 101 -13.45 3.84 5.64
CA SER A 101 -13.73 3.31 6.98
C SER A 101 -14.92 3.99 7.64
N ALA A 102 -15.11 5.30 7.45
CA ALA A 102 -16.28 6.02 7.97
C ALA A 102 -17.56 5.65 7.21
N ALA A 103 -17.47 5.41 5.90
CA ALA A 103 -18.62 5.08 5.05
C ALA A 103 -19.07 3.62 5.17
N GLN A 104 -18.16 2.70 5.49
CA GLN A 104 -18.49 1.28 5.68
C GLN A 104 -19.17 1.03 7.04
N GLY A 105 -19.14 1.98 7.97
CA GLY A 105 -19.60 1.78 9.34
C GLY A 105 -18.75 0.71 10.04
N PHE A 106 -18.88 0.61 11.37
CA PHE A 106 -18.17 -0.40 12.15
C PHE A 106 -18.44 -1.83 11.66
#